data_AF-A0A960SMS1-F1
#
_entry.id   AF-A0A960SMS1-F1
#
_cell.length_a   1.000
_cell.length_b   1.000
_cell.length_c   1.000
_cell.angle_alpha   90.00
_cell.angle_beta   90.00
_cell.angle_gamma   90.00
#
_symmetry.space_group_name_H-M   'P 1'
#
loop_
_entity.id
_entity.type
_entity.pdbx_description
1 polymer ?
#
loop_
_entity_poly.entity_id
_entity_poly.type
_entity_poly.pdbx_seq_one_letter_code
_entity_poly.pdbx_strand_id
1 'polypeptide(L)'
;HPDRLAHLRLETAAGPVTTAPLASMDSVVAQEFRNEWPAILTRTLISAVVKGAASYGIVSAARQQGDAAGLLAGIGTAILQAAVNVADTRSWTTLPKEWQVARFPTPPDRVVVLRTPDGRTASVPLIDGVVNVVYVRAVTAVGPLKIGQFRLR
;
A
#
# COMPACT_ATOMS: atom_id res chain seq x y z
N HIS A 1 -4.39 14.97 -11.65
CA HIS A 1 -4.52 13.50 -11.61
C HIS A 1 -5.83 13.13 -10.94
N PRO A 2 -6.65 12.27 -11.55
CA PRO A 2 -7.99 11.93 -11.07
C PRO A 2 -8.05 11.17 -9.73
N ASP A 3 -6.90 10.80 -9.14
CA ASP A 3 -6.79 10.01 -7.90
C ASP A 3 -6.45 10.80 -6.63
N ARG A 4 -6.48 12.13 -6.66
CA ARG A 4 -6.14 12.95 -5.47
C ARG A 4 -7.24 12.79 -4.41
N LEU A 5 -6.88 12.33 -3.22
CA LEU A 5 -7.82 12.23 -2.11
C LEU A 5 -8.26 13.63 -1.68
N ALA A 6 -9.53 13.74 -1.31
CA ALA A 6 -10.04 15.02 -0.82
C ALA A 6 -9.30 15.43 0.47
N HIS A 7 -8.90 16.69 0.52
CA HIS A 7 -8.04 17.22 1.58
C HIS A 7 -8.77 17.29 2.92
N LEU A 8 -8.07 16.95 4.00
CA LEU A 8 -8.56 17.22 5.34
C LEU A 8 -8.57 18.73 5.56
N ARG A 9 -9.72 19.26 6.00
CA ARG A 9 -9.82 20.66 6.42
C ARG A 9 -9.73 20.72 7.94
N LEU A 10 -9.00 21.69 8.43
CA LEU A 10 -8.85 21.99 9.85
C LEU A 10 -9.57 23.30 10.10
N GLU A 11 -10.43 23.34 11.10
CA GLU A 11 -11.02 24.56 11.61
C GLU A 11 -10.34 24.90 12.94
N THR A 12 -9.83 26.12 13.02
CA THR A 12 -9.19 26.66 14.23
C THR A 12 -9.83 28.00 14.57
N ALA A 13 -9.67 28.49 15.79
CA ALA A 13 -10.11 29.84 16.16
C ALA A 13 -9.47 30.95 15.31
N ALA A 14 -8.33 30.69 14.66
CA ALA A 14 -7.66 31.61 13.75
C ALA A 14 -8.18 31.53 12.29
N GLY A 15 -9.09 30.59 11.99
CA GLY A 15 -9.64 30.37 10.66
C GLY A 15 -9.37 28.96 10.10
N PRO A 16 -9.90 28.66 8.91
CA PRO A 16 -9.75 27.35 8.28
C PRO A 16 -8.35 27.17 7.66
N VAL A 17 -7.77 25.99 7.86
CA VAL A 17 -6.49 25.55 7.28
C VAL A 17 -6.72 24.28 6.47
N THR A 18 -6.24 24.23 5.23
CA THR A 18 -6.35 23.04 4.38
C THR A 18 -5.00 22.33 4.34
N THR A 19 -5.00 21.01 4.52
CA THR A 19 -3.77 20.21 4.42
C THR A 19 -3.26 20.15 2.98
N ALA A 20 -1.94 20.19 2.81
CA ALA A 20 -1.28 20.01 1.53
C ALA A 20 -0.76 18.57 1.38
N PRO A 21 -0.80 17.96 0.19
CA PRO A 21 -0.24 16.64 -0.03
C PRO A 21 1.29 16.70 0.06
N LEU A 22 1.88 15.80 0.87
CA LEU A 22 3.33 15.64 1.02
C LEU A 22 3.86 14.55 0.09
N ALA A 23 3.19 13.39 0.06
CA ALA A 23 3.58 12.27 -0.78
C ALA A 23 2.36 11.39 -1.11
N SER A 24 2.36 10.84 -2.32
CA SER A 24 1.37 9.86 -2.80
C SER A 24 2.04 8.49 -2.86
N MET A 25 1.45 7.50 -2.18
CA MET A 25 2.00 6.14 -2.23
C MET A 25 1.86 5.50 -3.60
N ASP A 26 0.79 5.82 -4.34
CA ASP A 26 0.63 5.36 -5.72
C ASP A 26 1.85 5.79 -6.57
N SER A 27 2.33 7.02 -6.37
CA SER A 27 3.50 7.54 -7.10
C SER A 27 4.80 6.86 -6.66
N VAL A 28 4.96 6.61 -5.36
CA VAL A 28 6.13 5.90 -4.80
C VAL A 28 6.17 4.46 -5.29
N VAL A 29 5.07 3.71 -5.17
CA VAL A 29 4.96 2.32 -5.64
C VAL A 29 5.18 2.24 -7.14
N ALA A 30 4.58 3.15 -7.93
CA ALA A 30 4.80 3.16 -9.37
C ALA A 30 6.26 3.43 -9.74
N GLN A 31 6.95 4.28 -8.98
CA GLN A 31 8.37 4.54 -9.20
C GLN A 31 9.23 3.34 -8.83
N GLU A 32 9.00 2.73 -7.66
CA GLU A 32 9.71 1.52 -7.23
C GLU A 32 9.50 0.37 -8.23
N PHE A 33 8.25 0.14 -8.62
CA PHE A 33 7.91 -0.87 -9.63
C PHE A 33 8.64 -0.62 -10.95
N ARG A 34 8.70 0.64 -11.43
CA ARG A 34 9.45 0.99 -12.65
C ARG A 34 10.95 0.70 -12.50
N ASN A 35 11.53 0.95 -11.34
CA ASN A 35 12.94 0.68 -11.07
C ASN A 35 13.22 -0.83 -11.07
N GLU A 36 12.35 -1.64 -10.46
CA GLU A 36 12.52 -3.09 -10.36
C GLU A 36 12.05 -3.86 -11.61
N TRP A 37 11.20 -3.26 -12.45
CA TRP A 37 10.57 -3.90 -13.59
C TRP A 37 11.55 -4.66 -14.51
N PRO A 38 12.71 -4.10 -14.89
CA PRO A 38 13.66 -4.82 -15.75
C PRO A 38 14.14 -6.13 -15.10
N ALA A 39 14.49 -6.09 -13.81
CA ALA A 39 14.97 -7.26 -13.08
C ALA A 39 13.87 -8.31 -12.92
N ILE A 40 12.64 -7.89 -12.60
CA ILE A 40 11.47 -8.76 -12.51
C ILE A 40 11.20 -9.44 -13.85
N LEU A 41 11.21 -8.68 -14.94
CA LEU A 41 10.99 -9.20 -16.28
C LEU A 41 12.06 -10.22 -16.67
N THR A 42 13.34 -9.89 -16.50
CA THR A 42 14.45 -10.80 -16.79
C THR A 42 14.35 -12.09 -15.99
N ARG A 43 14.12 -11.99 -14.67
CA ARG A 43 13.95 -13.16 -13.80
C ARG A 43 12.76 -14.02 -14.23
N THR A 44 11.66 -13.38 -14.62
CA THR A 44 10.45 -14.08 -15.06
C THR A 44 10.70 -14.83 -16.37
N LEU A 45 11.35 -14.21 -17.35
CA LEU A 45 11.70 -14.84 -18.62
C LEU A 45 12.65 -16.03 -18.41
N ILE A 46 13.73 -15.85 -17.66
CA ILE A 46 14.67 -16.93 -17.35
C ILE A 46 13.95 -18.06 -16.62
N SER A 47 13.16 -17.73 -15.59
CA SER A 47 12.44 -18.74 -14.83
C SER A 47 11.41 -19.49 -15.68
N ALA A 48 10.75 -18.82 -16.61
CA ALA A 48 9.79 -19.47 -17.52
C ALA A 48 10.49 -20.46 -18.45
N VAL A 49 11.63 -20.07 -19.02
CA VAL A 49 12.45 -20.96 -19.86
C VAL A 49 12.92 -22.17 -19.07
N VAL A 50 13.48 -21.96 -17.87
CA VAL A 50 13.99 -23.06 -17.02
C VAL A 50 12.85 -24.00 -16.61
N LYS A 51 11.72 -23.49 -16.14
CA LYS A 51 10.55 -24.30 -15.75
C LYS A 51 9.97 -25.07 -16.95
N GLY A 52 9.94 -24.45 -18.13
CA GLY A 52 9.49 -25.08 -19.37
C GLY A 52 10.38 -26.25 -19.78
N ALA A 53 11.70 -26.04 -19.81
CA ALA A 53 12.68 -27.08 -20.12
C ALA A 53 12.64 -28.23 -19.10
N ALA A 54 12.57 -27.92 -17.80
CA ALA A 54 12.46 -28.92 -16.75
C ALA A 54 11.17 -29.75 -16.86
N SER A 55 10.02 -29.10 -17.09
CA SER A 55 8.73 -29.79 -17.25
C SER A 55 8.74 -30.71 -18.48
N TYR A 56 9.30 -30.23 -19.59
CA TYR A 56 9.45 -31.04 -20.81
C TYR A 56 10.34 -32.26 -20.58
N GLY A 57 11.47 -32.09 -19.90
CA GLY A 57 12.37 -33.19 -19.52
C GLY A 57 11.68 -34.25 -18.64
N ILE A 58 10.97 -33.81 -17.60
CA ILE A 58 10.23 -34.70 -16.68
C ILE A 58 9.19 -35.52 -17.44
N VAL A 59 8.36 -34.88 -18.26
CA VAL A 59 7.31 -35.56 -19.03
C VAL A 59 7.92 -36.51 -20.06
N SER A 60 8.98 -36.09 -20.75
CA SER A 60 9.63 -36.91 -21.78
C SER A 60 10.33 -38.14 -21.19
N ALA A 61 10.96 -38.01 -20.02
CA ALA A 61 11.54 -39.13 -19.29
C ALA A 61 10.45 -40.11 -18.80
N ALA A 62 9.34 -39.59 -18.29
CA ALA A 62 8.21 -40.42 -17.84
C ALA A 62 7.53 -41.15 -19.00
N ARG A 63 7.40 -40.53 -20.19
CA ARG A 63 6.86 -41.17 -21.40
C ARG A 63 7.68 -42.38 -21.85
N GLN A 64 9.00 -42.37 -21.63
CA GLN A 64 9.84 -43.54 -21.95
C GLN A 64 9.49 -44.78 -21.09
N GLN A 65 8.84 -44.58 -19.93
CA GLN A 65 8.32 -45.68 -19.10
C GLN A 65 6.87 -46.06 -19.46
N GLY A 66 6.23 -45.29 -20.34
CA GLY A 66 4.86 -45.51 -20.82
C GLY A 66 4.03 -44.22 -20.89
N ASP A 67 3.07 -44.16 -21.80
CA ASP A 67 2.23 -42.98 -22.02
C ASP A 67 1.43 -42.57 -20.77
N ALA A 68 0.96 -43.55 -19.98
CA ALA A 68 0.29 -43.31 -18.71
C ALA A 68 1.20 -42.62 -17.69
N ALA A 69 2.48 -43.01 -17.62
CA ALA A 69 3.46 -42.38 -16.74
C ALA A 69 3.76 -40.93 -17.18
N GLY A 70 3.86 -40.69 -18.49
CA GLY A 70 3.98 -39.35 -19.06
C GLY A 70 2.81 -38.42 -18.70
N LEU A 71 1.58 -38.93 -18.78
CA LEU A 71 0.38 -38.17 -18.41
C LEU A 71 0.35 -37.82 -16.92
N LEU A 72 0.64 -38.78 -16.05
CA LEU A 72 0.70 -38.58 -14.60
C LEU A 72 1.78 -37.56 -14.20
N ALA A 73 2.95 -37.64 -14.82
CA ALA A 73 4.03 -36.68 -14.59
C ALA A 73 3.63 -35.27 -15.02
N GLY A 74 2.93 -35.12 -16.15
CA GLY A 74 2.42 -33.83 -16.61
C GLY A 74 1.42 -33.20 -15.63
N ILE A 75 0.45 -33.99 -15.16
CA ILE A 75 -0.54 -33.55 -14.17
C ILE A 75 0.14 -33.16 -12.85
N GLY A 76 1.05 -34.00 -12.34
CA GLY A 76 1.78 -33.73 -11.10
C GLY A 76 2.62 -32.45 -11.18
N THR A 77 3.30 -32.24 -12.31
CA THR A 77 4.11 -31.03 -12.54
C THR A 77 3.23 -29.77 -12.60
N ALA A 78 2.04 -29.85 -13.21
CA ALA A 78 1.09 -28.73 -13.26
C ALA A 78 0.57 -28.35 -11.86
N ILE A 79 0.22 -29.34 -11.03
CA ILE A 79 -0.22 -29.11 -9.64
C ILE A 79 0.88 -28.46 -8.81
N LEU A 80 2.11 -28.98 -8.91
CA LEU A 80 3.28 -28.42 -8.23
C LEU A 80 3.53 -26.97 -8.65
N GLN A 81 3.49 -26.66 -9.95
CA GLN A 81 3.66 -25.30 -10.45
C GLN A 81 2.58 -24.34 -9.92
N ALA A 82 1.33 -24.79 -9.86
CA ALA A 82 0.23 -24.00 -9.31
C ALA A 82 0.43 -23.69 -7.82
N ALA A 83 0.90 -24.68 -7.03
CA ALA A 83 1.12 -24.51 -5.60
C ALA A 83 2.27 -23.54 -5.27
N VAL A 84 3.36 -23.55 -6.05
CA VAL A 84 4.55 -22.72 -5.77
C VAL A 84 4.47 -21.30 -6.34
N ASN A 85 3.47 -20.99 -7.17
CA ASN A 85 3.29 -19.67 -7.77
C ASN A 85 2.30 -18.77 -6.98
N VAL A 86 1.86 -19.18 -5.80
CA VAL A 86 0.95 -18.36 -4.98
C VAL A 86 1.69 -17.13 -4.46
N ALA A 87 1.39 -15.96 -5.04
CA ALA A 87 1.92 -14.69 -4.59
C ALA A 87 1.22 -14.24 -3.29
N ASP A 88 1.98 -13.74 -2.32
CA ASP A 88 1.42 -13.08 -1.15
C ASP A 88 0.90 -11.68 -1.55
N THR A 89 -0.43 -11.51 -1.50
CA THR A 89 -1.11 -10.26 -1.85
C THR A 89 -1.37 -9.36 -0.64
N ARG A 90 -0.99 -9.76 0.58
CA ARG A 90 -1.41 -9.08 1.82
C ARG A 90 -0.50 -7.92 2.25
N SER A 91 0.60 -7.66 1.55
CA SER A 91 1.63 -6.74 2.05
C SER A 91 1.26 -5.25 1.94
N TRP A 92 0.35 -4.86 1.05
CA TRP A 92 0.16 -3.45 0.67
C TRP A 92 -1.14 -2.79 1.14
N THR A 93 -2.07 -3.54 1.73
CA THR A 93 -3.40 -3.02 2.10
C THR A 93 -3.40 -2.10 3.33
N THR A 94 -2.30 -2.04 4.08
CA THR A 94 -2.22 -1.29 5.35
C THR A 94 -1.60 0.10 5.21
N LEU A 95 -1.02 0.40 4.05
CA LEU A 95 -0.29 1.65 3.81
C LEU A 95 -1.25 2.77 3.37
N PRO A 96 -1.13 4.00 3.90
CA PRO A 96 -1.98 5.12 3.50
C PRO A 96 -1.77 5.46 2.03
N LYS A 97 -2.86 5.76 1.31
CA LYS A 97 -2.80 6.17 -0.11
C LYS A 97 -2.08 7.51 -0.32
N GLU A 98 -2.20 8.43 0.64
CA GLU A 98 -1.57 9.75 0.61
C GLU A 98 -1.23 10.23 2.03
N TRP A 99 -0.13 10.97 2.15
CA TRP A 99 0.18 11.75 3.34
C TRP A 99 -0.09 13.22 3.09
N GLN A 100 -0.77 13.85 4.03
CA GLN A 100 -1.10 15.28 3.97
C GLN A 100 -0.58 15.97 5.23
N VAL A 101 -0.12 17.21 5.10
CA VAL A 101 0.46 18.00 6.19
C VAL A 101 -0.11 19.41 6.20
N ALA A 102 -0.34 19.96 7.39
CA ALA A 102 -0.64 21.37 7.59
C ALA A 102 0.20 21.89 8.75
N ARG A 103 0.68 23.12 8.62
CA ARG A 103 1.37 23.85 9.70
C ARG A 103 0.61 25.14 9.96
N PHE A 104 0.28 25.39 11.21
CA PHE A 104 -0.44 26.57 11.66
C PHE A 104 -0.01 26.91 13.09
N PRO A 105 -0.13 28.18 13.53
CA PRO A 105 0.16 28.56 14.91
C PRO A 105 -0.81 27.86 15.88
N THR A 106 -0.38 27.63 17.12
CA THR A 106 -1.26 27.04 18.15
C THR A 106 -2.46 27.96 18.38
N PRO A 107 -3.70 27.49 18.18
CA PRO A 107 -4.90 28.29 18.39
C PRO A 107 -5.01 28.77 19.85
N PRO A 108 -5.57 29.96 20.12
CA PRO A 108 -5.71 30.49 21.48
C PRO A 108 -6.53 29.60 22.42
N ASP A 109 -7.56 28.94 21.89
CA ASP A 109 -8.41 27.98 22.58
C ASP A 109 -7.78 26.57 22.69
N ARG A 110 -6.62 26.37 22.05
CA ARG A 110 -5.90 25.09 21.95
C ARG A 110 -6.76 23.95 21.41
N VAL A 111 -7.75 24.24 20.58
CA VAL A 111 -8.62 23.23 19.97
C VAL A 111 -8.45 23.26 18.45
N VAL A 112 -8.40 22.08 17.84
CA VAL A 112 -8.43 21.91 16.39
C VAL A 112 -9.58 21.01 16.02
N VAL A 113 -10.45 21.47 15.13
CA VAL A 113 -11.55 20.67 14.60
C VAL A 113 -11.13 20.10 13.25
N LEU A 114 -11.01 18.78 13.17
CA LEU A 114 -10.77 18.06 11.92
C LEU A 114 -12.10 17.92 11.19
N ARG A 115 -12.17 18.31 9.92
CA ARG A 115 -13.33 18.16 9.05
C ARG A 115 -12.96 17.33 7.84
N THR A 116 -13.53 16.13 7.78
CA THR A 116 -13.32 15.20 6.67
C THR A 116 -14.15 15.61 5.44
N PRO A 117 -13.75 15.16 4.25
CA PRO A 117 -14.49 15.47 3.01
C PRO A 117 -15.94 15.00 3.00
N ASP A 118 -16.26 13.93 3.72
CA ASP A 118 -17.62 13.41 3.89
C ASP A 118 -18.44 14.15 4.97
N GLY A 119 -17.90 15.25 5.51
CA GLY A 119 -18.61 16.16 6.40
C GLY A 119 -18.54 15.80 7.89
N ARG A 120 -17.86 14.72 8.27
CA ARG A 120 -17.64 14.40 9.69
C ARG A 120 -16.67 15.39 10.33
N THR A 121 -16.88 15.64 11.61
CA THR A 121 -16.03 16.51 12.41
C THR A 121 -15.49 15.78 13.63
N ALA A 122 -14.25 16.09 14.02
CA ALA A 122 -13.63 15.59 15.24
C ALA A 122 -12.87 16.72 15.93
N SER A 123 -13.23 17.02 17.17
CA SER A 123 -12.53 18.03 17.97
C SER A 123 -11.33 17.41 18.68
N VAL A 124 -10.17 18.06 18.57
CA VAL A 124 -8.89 17.61 19.11
C VAL A 124 -8.34 18.71 20.03
N PRO A 125 -8.39 18.53 21.37
CA PRO A 125 -7.69 19.42 22.28
C PRO A 125 -6.18 19.17 22.18
N LEU A 126 -5.41 20.24 22.02
CA LEU A 126 -3.96 20.18 21.87
C LEU A 126 -3.29 20.06 23.23
N ILE A 127 -2.42 19.05 23.37
CA ILE A 127 -1.55 18.89 24.54
C ILE A 127 -0.70 20.14 24.78
N ASP A 128 -0.27 20.36 26.02
CA ASP A 128 0.57 21.50 26.36
C ASP A 128 1.99 21.38 25.77
N GLY A 129 2.52 22.49 25.26
CA GLY A 129 3.79 22.53 24.52
C GLY A 129 3.87 23.62 23.47
N VAL A 130 5.11 23.98 23.11
CA VAL A 130 5.46 25.00 22.09
C VAL A 130 5.23 24.47 20.68
N VAL A 131 5.62 23.21 20.43
CA VAL A 131 5.42 22.53 19.15
C VAL A 131 4.70 21.21 19.38
N ASN A 132 3.47 21.14 18.87
CA ASN A 132 2.59 19.99 18.99
C ASN A 132 2.44 19.33 17.61
N VAL A 133 2.58 18.01 17.58
CA VAL A 133 2.35 17.21 16.37
C VAL A 133 1.10 16.37 16.59
N VAL A 134 0.09 16.59 15.75
CA VAL A 134 -1.14 15.79 15.71
C VAL A 134 -1.07 14.87 14.49
N TYR A 135 -1.08 13.57 14.73
CA TYR A 135 -1.12 12.55 13.68
C TYR A 135 -2.54 12.00 13.56
N VAL A 136 -3.07 12.02 12.34
CA VAL A 136 -4.41 11.54 12.02
C VAL A 136 -4.28 10.41 10.99
N ARG A 137 -4.82 9.23 11.31
CA ARG A 137 -4.86 8.07 10.40
C ARG A 137 -6.30 7.70 10.10
N ALA A 138 -6.64 7.68 8.81
CA ALA A 138 -7.85 7.06 8.29
C ALA A 138 -7.47 5.74 7.60
N VAL A 139 -8.07 4.62 8.02
CA VAL A 139 -7.82 3.31 7.39
C VAL A 139 -8.74 3.09 6.19
N THR A 140 -9.94 3.68 6.22
CA THR A 140 -10.89 3.68 5.10
C THR A 140 -11.47 5.09 4.95
N ALA A 141 -12.03 5.40 3.77
CA ALA A 141 -12.60 6.72 3.50
C ALA A 141 -13.71 7.12 4.50
N VAL A 142 -14.46 6.15 5.01
CA VAL A 142 -15.63 6.35 5.90
C VAL A 142 -15.37 5.85 7.33
N GLY A 143 -14.24 5.18 7.58
CA GLY A 143 -13.91 4.60 8.87
C GLY A 143 -13.51 5.64 9.93
N PRO A 144 -13.46 5.25 11.22
CA PRO A 144 -13.11 6.16 12.29
C PRO A 144 -11.67 6.69 12.12
N LEU A 145 -11.49 7.98 12.41
CA LEU A 145 -10.17 8.60 12.46
C LEU A 145 -9.45 8.14 13.73
N LYS A 146 -8.24 7.59 13.57
CA LYS A 146 -7.33 7.37 14.71
C LYS A 146 -6.47 8.62 14.86
N ILE A 147 -6.58 9.28 16.02
CA ILE A 147 -5.91 10.53 16.30
C ILE A 147 -4.91 10.30 17.44
N GLY A 148 -3.66 10.70 17.23
CA GLY A 148 -2.59 10.66 18.24
C GLY A 148 -1.86 11.99 18.30
N GLN A 149 -1.25 12.31 19.44
CA GLN A 149 -0.57 13.57 19.66
C GLN A 149 0.75 13.37 20.40
N PHE A 150 1.78 14.12 20.04
CA PHE A 150 3.02 14.20 20.81
C PHE A 150 3.67 15.59 20.67
N ARG A 151 4.54 15.92 21.63
CA ARG A 151 5.28 17.20 21.65
C ARG A 151 6.68 16.99 21.13
N LEU A 152 7.18 17.96 20.37
CA LEU A 152 8.61 18.03 20.03
C LEU A 152 9.33 18.79 21.16
N ARG A 153 10.51 18.28 21.53
CA ARG A 153 11.38 18.91 22.54
C ARG A 153 12.08 20.13 21.96
#